data_AF-A0A520DRD4-F1
#
_entry.id   AF-A0A520DRD4-F1
#
_cell.length_a   1.000
_cell.length_b   1.000
_cell.length_c   1.000
_cell.angle_alpha   90.00
_cell.angle_beta   90.00
_cell.angle_gamma   90.00
#
_symmetry.space_group_name_H-M   'P 1'
#
loop_
_entity.id
_entity.type
_entity.pdbx_description
1 polymer ?
#
loop_
_entity_poly.entity_id
_entity_poly.type
_entity_poly.pdbx_seq_one_letter_code
_entity_poly.pdbx_strand_id
1 'polypeptide(L)'
;VLESTFQKALKSFQQFREDEGKVLKTDLELRIKNILGFFAEVEVLAPLRIPNIKARLTQFLEETVGKVNYDQNRFEQELIYYIDKLDITEEQTRLKSHCDYFITTLKDKDANGKKLGFISQEIGREINTMGAKANDAQIQQLVVGMKEELEKIKEQLLNVL
;
A
#
# COMPACT_ATOMS: atom_id res chain seq x y z
N VAL A 1 -38.91 25.41 28.85
CA VAL A 1 -38.87 23.92 28.74
C VAL A 1 -38.46 23.47 27.34
N LEU A 2 -39.14 23.92 26.28
CA LEU A 2 -38.80 23.50 24.90
C LEU A 2 -37.35 23.83 24.51
N GLU A 3 -36.92 25.07 24.74
CA GLU A 3 -35.56 25.55 24.46
C GLU A 3 -34.49 24.76 25.24
N SER A 4 -34.72 24.52 26.54
CA SER A 4 -33.79 23.73 27.36
C SER A 4 -33.68 22.27 26.91
N THR A 5 -34.76 21.68 26.40
CA THR A 5 -34.76 20.30 25.88
C THR A 5 -34.04 20.25 24.53
N PHE A 6 -34.27 21.24 23.67
CA PHE A 6 -33.57 21.36 22.38
C PHE A 6 -32.05 21.53 22.56
N GLN A 7 -31.61 22.39 23.48
CA GLN A 7 -30.19 22.57 23.80
C GLN A 7 -29.54 21.29 24.33
N LYS A 8 -30.25 20.52 25.16
CA LYS A 8 -29.77 19.20 25.62
C LYS A 8 -29.62 18.21 24.47
N ALA A 9 -30.60 18.14 23.58
CA ALA A 9 -30.54 17.26 22.40
C ALA A 9 -29.37 17.64 21.48
N LEU A 10 -29.16 18.94 21.22
CA LEU A 10 -28.04 19.45 20.42
C LEU A 10 -26.69 19.06 21.04
N LYS A 11 -26.54 19.22 22.36
CA LYS A 11 -25.31 18.86 23.07
C LYS A 11 -25.04 17.35 23.00
N SER A 12 -26.06 16.52 23.20
CA SER A 12 -25.93 15.06 23.07
C SER A 12 -25.57 14.65 21.65
N PHE A 13 -26.13 15.30 20.64
CA PHE A 13 -25.81 15.04 19.24
C PHE A 13 -24.35 15.42 18.89
N GLN A 14 -23.88 16.58 19.37
CA GLN A 14 -22.48 17.00 19.19
C GLN A 14 -21.52 16.01 19.86
N GLN A 15 -21.80 15.60 21.11
CA GLN A 15 -20.99 14.62 21.83
C GLN A 15 -20.92 13.28 21.08
N PHE A 16 -22.06 12.80 20.58
CA PHE A 16 -22.11 11.56 19.79
C PHE A 16 -21.20 11.63 18.55
N ARG A 17 -21.25 12.75 17.80
CA ARG A 17 -20.39 12.95 16.62
C ARG A 17 -18.90 12.98 16.97
N GLU A 18 -18.53 13.59 18.09
CA GLU A 18 -17.14 13.63 18.54
C GLU A 18 -16.62 12.24 18.90
N ASP A 19 -17.44 11.43 19.57
CA ASP A 19 -17.06 10.08 19.99
C ASP A 19 -16.96 9.13 18.81
N GLU A 20 -17.90 9.21 17.86
CA GLU A 20 -17.83 8.51 16.57
C GLU A 20 -16.56 8.87 15.79
N GLY A 21 -16.25 10.17 15.70
CA GLY A 21 -15.03 10.64 15.03
C GLY A 21 -13.74 10.11 15.64
N LYS A 22 -13.67 9.96 16.98
CA LYS A 22 -12.50 9.37 17.66
C LYS A 22 -12.34 7.89 17.33
N VAL A 23 -13.44 7.14 17.32
CA VAL A 23 -13.43 5.71 16.98
C VAL A 23 -12.98 5.51 15.54
N LEU A 24 -13.56 6.26 14.61
CA LEU A 24 -13.21 6.24 13.19
C LEU A 24 -11.72 6.55 12.98
N LYS A 25 -11.22 7.63 13.60
CA LYS A 25 -9.81 8.01 13.50
C LYS A 25 -8.90 6.86 13.95
N THR A 26 -9.23 6.24 15.08
CA THR A 26 -8.44 5.13 15.64
C THR A 26 -8.43 3.93 14.69
N ASP A 27 -9.57 3.59 14.08
CA ASP A 27 -9.64 2.51 13.08
C ASP A 27 -8.80 2.84 11.85
N LEU A 28 -8.92 4.04 11.28
CA LEU A 28 -8.16 4.47 10.10
C LEU A 28 -6.64 4.46 10.35
N GLU A 29 -6.18 4.91 11.53
CA GLU A 29 -4.77 4.83 11.92
C GLU A 29 -4.29 3.37 12.01
N LEU A 30 -5.12 2.48 12.54
CA LEU A 30 -4.83 1.04 12.60
C LEU A 30 -4.71 0.44 11.19
N ARG A 31 -5.61 0.78 10.26
CA ARG A 31 -5.56 0.27 8.87
C ARG A 31 -4.27 0.67 8.17
N ILE A 32 -3.87 1.93 8.26
CA ILE A 32 -2.59 2.39 7.68
C ILE A 32 -1.40 1.69 8.34
N LYS A 33 -1.43 1.51 9.66
CA LYS A 33 -0.38 0.76 10.37
C LYS A 33 -0.26 -0.68 9.85
N ASN A 34 -1.38 -1.36 9.60
CA ASN A 34 -1.38 -2.72 9.05
C ASN A 34 -0.81 -2.75 7.63
N ILE A 35 -1.16 -1.79 6.77
CA ILE A 35 -0.56 -1.63 5.43
C ILE A 35 0.96 -1.47 5.54
N LEU A 36 1.44 -0.62 6.46
CA LEU A 36 2.88 -0.44 6.70
C LEU A 36 3.57 -1.69 7.26
N GLY A 37 2.84 -2.53 8.01
CA GLY A 37 3.31 -3.84 8.47
C GLY A 37 3.60 -4.79 7.31
N PHE A 38 2.62 -4.99 6.42
CA PHE A 38 2.82 -5.79 5.21
C PHE A 38 3.90 -5.21 4.30
N PHE A 39 3.95 -3.88 4.18
CA PHE A 39 4.97 -3.19 3.41
C PHE A 39 6.40 -3.46 3.91
N ALA A 40 6.61 -3.50 5.23
CA ALA A 40 7.93 -3.80 5.81
C ALA A 40 8.39 -5.22 5.44
N GLU A 41 7.49 -6.19 5.35
CA GLU A 41 7.82 -7.54 4.86
C GLU A 41 8.20 -7.53 3.38
N VAL A 42 7.53 -6.70 2.56
CA VAL A 42 7.92 -6.50 1.15
C VAL A 42 9.32 -5.89 1.04
N GLU A 43 9.69 -4.93 1.90
CA GLU A 43 11.04 -4.35 1.93
C GLU A 43 12.13 -5.40 2.20
N VAL A 44 11.82 -6.45 2.97
CA VAL A 44 12.74 -7.57 3.22
C VAL A 44 12.83 -8.54 2.03
N LEU A 45 11.69 -8.84 1.38
CA LEU A 45 11.63 -9.81 0.28
C LEU A 45 12.11 -9.25 -1.06
N ALA A 46 11.85 -7.96 -1.33
CA ALA A 46 12.13 -7.35 -2.63
C ALA A 46 13.59 -7.51 -3.11
N PRO A 47 14.62 -7.29 -2.27
CA PRO A 47 16.01 -7.45 -2.67
C PRO A 47 16.40 -8.90 -3.01
N LEU A 48 15.72 -9.89 -2.44
CA LEU A 48 16.02 -11.32 -2.64
C LEU A 48 15.56 -11.85 -4.01
N ARG A 49 14.64 -11.13 -4.68
CA ARG A 49 14.07 -11.54 -5.95
C ARG A 49 15.09 -11.55 -7.09
N ILE A 50 15.94 -10.52 -7.16
CA ILE A 50 16.86 -10.34 -8.28
C ILE A 50 17.88 -11.49 -8.38
N PRO A 51 18.58 -11.90 -7.29
CA PRO A 51 19.46 -13.06 -7.32
C PRO A 51 18.72 -14.35 -7.71
N ASN A 52 17.51 -14.57 -7.19
CA ASN A 52 16.73 -15.77 -7.46
C ASN A 52 16.32 -15.86 -8.94
N ILE A 53 15.90 -14.74 -9.54
CA ILE A 53 15.55 -14.66 -10.96
C ILE A 53 16.78 -14.94 -11.83
N LYS A 54 17.91 -14.30 -11.52
CA LYS A 54 19.17 -14.53 -12.24
C LYS A 54 19.59 -15.99 -12.20
N ALA A 55 19.57 -16.61 -11.02
CA ALA A 55 19.94 -18.02 -10.84
C ALA A 55 19.04 -18.94 -11.67
N ARG A 56 17.71 -18.75 -11.58
CA ARG A 56 16.73 -19.57 -12.32
C ARG A 56 16.87 -19.44 -13.83
N LEU A 57 17.05 -18.21 -14.34
CA LEU A 57 17.24 -17.98 -15.78
C LEU A 57 18.56 -18.57 -16.28
N THR A 58 19.63 -18.43 -15.50
CA THR A 58 20.93 -19.00 -15.84
C THR A 58 20.83 -20.53 -15.91
N GLN A 59 20.26 -21.18 -14.89
CA GLN A 59 20.07 -22.63 -14.87
C GLN A 59 19.23 -23.10 -16.07
N PHE A 60 18.12 -22.42 -16.37
CA PHE A 60 17.27 -22.74 -17.52
C PHE A 60 18.02 -22.68 -18.86
N LEU A 61 18.85 -21.66 -19.06
CA LEU A 61 19.67 -21.52 -20.27
C LEU A 61 20.74 -22.62 -20.36
N GLU A 62 21.38 -22.95 -19.24
CA GLU A 62 22.39 -24.00 -19.17
C GLU A 62 21.78 -25.38 -19.50
N GLU A 63 20.59 -25.67 -19.00
CA GLU A 63 19.88 -26.94 -19.25
C GLU A 63 19.31 -27.03 -20.68
N THR A 64 18.81 -25.91 -21.23
CA THR A 64 18.09 -25.92 -22.52
C THR A 64 19.01 -25.73 -23.73
N VAL A 65 20.00 -24.83 -23.60
CA VAL A 65 20.84 -24.38 -24.73
C VAL A 65 22.29 -24.81 -24.54
N GLY A 66 22.73 -25.03 -23.29
CA GLY A 66 24.11 -25.36 -22.94
C GLY A 66 24.99 -24.10 -22.80
N LYS A 67 25.91 -24.11 -21.82
CA LYS A 67 26.79 -22.97 -21.45
C LYS A 67 27.53 -22.29 -22.61
N VAL A 68 27.84 -23.03 -23.67
CA VAL A 68 28.71 -22.57 -24.77
C VAL A 68 27.92 -21.90 -25.90
N ASN A 69 26.59 -21.98 -25.87
CA ASN A 69 25.74 -21.67 -27.03
C ASN A 69 24.95 -20.35 -26.90
N TYR A 70 25.19 -19.53 -25.88
CA TYR A 70 24.57 -18.21 -25.76
C TYR A 70 25.61 -17.12 -25.46
N ASP A 71 25.36 -15.92 -26.00
CA ASP A 71 26.19 -14.74 -25.75
C ASP A 71 25.92 -14.22 -24.33
N GLN A 72 26.92 -14.31 -23.47
CA GLN A 72 26.82 -13.88 -22.08
C GLN A 72 26.62 -12.36 -21.94
N ASN A 73 27.25 -11.54 -22.79
CA ASN A 73 27.06 -10.08 -22.74
C ASN A 73 25.64 -9.72 -23.12
N ARG A 74 25.08 -10.38 -24.14
CA ARG A 74 23.68 -10.16 -24.52
C ARG A 74 22.73 -10.61 -23.40
N PHE A 75 23.00 -11.76 -22.77
CA PHE A 75 22.19 -12.23 -21.65
C PHE A 75 22.20 -11.24 -20.47
N GLU A 76 23.36 -10.70 -20.10
CA GLU A 76 23.47 -9.72 -19.02
C GLU A 76 22.73 -8.41 -19.34
N GLN A 77 22.77 -7.93 -20.58
CA GLN A 77 22.01 -6.75 -21.01
C GLN A 77 20.50 -6.97 -20.94
N GLU A 78 20.01 -8.11 -21.45
CA GLU A 78 18.59 -8.45 -21.36
C GLU A 78 18.13 -8.64 -19.91
N LEU A 79 19.00 -9.21 -19.06
CA LEU A 79 18.73 -9.38 -17.65
C LEU A 79 18.58 -8.02 -16.94
N ILE A 80 19.44 -7.04 -17.23
CA ILE A 80 19.31 -5.67 -16.69
C ILE A 80 17.97 -5.07 -17.12
N TYR A 81 17.62 -5.15 -18.40
CA TYR A 81 16.34 -4.65 -18.91
C TYR A 81 15.13 -5.33 -18.24
N TYR A 82 15.23 -6.64 -18.00
CA TYR A 82 14.18 -7.39 -17.32
C TYR A 82 14.06 -7.01 -15.84
N ILE A 83 15.19 -6.80 -15.15
CA ILE A 83 15.21 -6.37 -13.75
C ILE A 83 14.59 -4.98 -13.59
N ASP A 84 14.92 -4.04 -14.48
CA ASP A 84 14.35 -2.68 -14.48
C ASP A 84 12.81 -2.71 -14.53
N LYS A 85 12.23 -3.62 -15.34
CA LYS A 85 10.76 -3.81 -15.38
C LYS A 85 10.16 -4.38 -14.10
N LEU A 86 10.96 -5.08 -13.30
CA LEU A 86 10.53 -5.72 -12.05
C LEU A 86 10.83 -4.87 -10.82
N ASP A 87 11.54 -3.74 -11.00
CA ASP A 87 11.88 -2.83 -9.94
C ASP A 87 10.63 -2.14 -9.40
N ILE A 88 10.49 -2.21 -8.07
CA ILE A 88 9.37 -1.65 -7.31
C ILE A 88 9.84 -0.55 -6.34
N THR A 89 11.10 -0.12 -6.42
CA THR A 89 11.71 0.83 -5.47
C THR A 89 10.95 2.17 -5.44
N GLU A 90 10.50 2.63 -6.60
CA GLU A 90 9.75 3.89 -6.73
C GLU A 90 8.36 3.77 -6.08
N GLU A 91 7.66 2.67 -6.32
CA GLU A 91 6.36 2.36 -5.71
C GLU A 91 6.47 2.22 -4.19
N GLN A 92 7.54 1.59 -3.68
CA GLN A 92 7.76 1.45 -2.25
C GLN A 92 7.94 2.81 -1.57
N THR A 93 8.76 3.68 -2.16
CA THR A 93 9.00 5.03 -1.65
C THR A 93 7.72 5.86 -1.64
N ARG A 94 6.97 5.82 -2.75
CA ARG A 94 5.70 6.56 -2.89
C ARG A 94 4.63 6.05 -1.95
N LEU A 95 4.46 4.74 -1.82
CA LEU A 95 3.50 4.14 -0.90
C LEU A 95 3.74 4.62 0.54
N LYS A 96 4.99 4.55 1.00
CA LYS A 96 5.36 5.03 2.35
C LYS A 96 5.02 6.51 2.52
N SER A 97 5.41 7.35 1.56
CA SER A 97 5.11 8.78 1.58
C SER A 97 3.61 9.06 1.63
N HIS A 98 2.79 8.31 0.89
CA HIS A 98 1.34 8.48 0.91
C HIS A 98 0.72 8.01 2.23
N CYS A 99 1.19 6.90 2.81
CA CYS A 99 0.76 6.45 4.14
C CYS A 99 1.09 7.50 5.22
N ASP A 100 2.30 8.05 5.23
CA ASP A 100 2.70 9.10 6.18
C ASP A 100 1.86 10.38 5.97
N TYR A 101 1.58 10.73 4.71
CA TYR A 101 0.74 11.87 4.39
C TYR A 101 -0.72 11.66 4.80
N PHE A 102 -1.23 10.43 4.74
CA PHE A 102 -2.55 10.07 5.24
C PHE A 102 -2.66 10.30 6.76
N ILE A 103 -1.69 9.78 7.53
CA ILE A 103 -1.66 9.92 8.99
C ILE A 103 -1.54 11.38 9.42
N THR A 104 -0.68 12.16 8.76
CA THR A 104 -0.54 13.59 9.06
C THR A 104 -1.82 14.35 8.74
N THR A 105 -2.44 14.08 7.59
CA THR A 105 -3.72 14.69 7.21
C THR A 105 -4.84 14.34 8.19
N LEU A 106 -4.90 13.10 8.69
CA LEU A 106 -5.92 12.65 9.65
C LEU A 106 -5.79 13.33 11.03
N LYS A 107 -4.62 13.87 11.36
CA LYS A 107 -4.39 14.63 12.61
C LYS A 107 -4.68 16.12 12.49
N ASP A 108 -4.86 16.61 11.26
CA ASP A 108 -5.15 18.01 11.00
C ASP A 108 -6.59 18.37 11.42
N LYS A 109 -6.81 19.63 11.81
CA LYS A 109 -8.15 20.11 12.21
C LYS A 109 -9.10 20.23 11.02
N ASP A 110 -8.56 20.43 9.82
CA ASP A 110 -9.30 20.52 8.56
C ASP A 110 -9.34 19.18 7.80
N ALA A 111 -9.10 18.06 8.49
CA ALA A 111 -9.21 16.73 7.92
C ALA A 111 -10.62 16.51 7.36
N ASN A 112 -10.75 16.51 6.03
CA ASN A 112 -12.00 16.19 5.35
C ASN A 112 -11.90 14.84 4.64
N GLY A 113 -13.01 14.10 4.63
CA GLY A 113 -13.08 12.75 4.04
C GLY A 113 -12.70 12.72 2.56
N LYS A 114 -12.91 13.83 1.83
CA LYS A 114 -12.57 13.95 0.41
C LYS A 114 -11.06 13.92 0.18
N LYS A 115 -10.28 14.68 0.96
CA LYS A 115 -8.82 14.71 0.89
C LYS A 115 -8.23 13.36 1.26
N LEU A 116 -8.72 12.75 2.34
CA LEU A 116 -8.33 11.40 2.73
C LEU A 116 -8.67 10.37 1.63
N GLY A 117 -9.82 10.51 0.98
CA GLY A 117 -10.23 9.69 -0.16
C GLY A 117 -9.25 9.76 -1.34
N PHE A 118 -8.76 10.95 -1.68
CA PHE A 118 -7.72 11.09 -2.72
C PHE A 118 -6.41 10.43 -2.31
N ILE A 119 -5.97 10.59 -1.06
CA ILE A 119 -4.73 9.95 -0.59
C ILE A 119 -4.87 8.42 -0.64
N SER A 120 -6.02 7.87 -0.24
CA SER A 120 -6.32 6.44 -0.35
C SER A 120 -6.27 5.91 -1.79
N GLN A 121 -6.64 6.73 -2.79
CA GLN A 121 -6.53 6.35 -4.19
C GLN A 121 -5.06 6.23 -4.61
N GLU A 122 -4.21 7.18 -4.22
CA GLU A 122 -2.78 7.12 -4.51
C GLU A 122 -2.11 5.93 -3.81
N ILE A 123 -2.44 5.65 -2.53
CA ILE A 123 -2.01 4.43 -1.83
C ILE A 123 -2.38 3.18 -2.64
N GLY A 124 -3.62 3.10 -3.12
CA GLY A 124 -4.09 1.98 -3.94
C GLY A 124 -3.37 1.84 -5.27
N ARG A 125 -2.99 2.95 -5.90
CA ARG A 125 -2.21 2.96 -7.15
C ARG A 125 -0.84 2.34 -6.95
N GLU A 126 -0.14 2.72 -5.88
CA GLU A 126 1.19 2.19 -5.59
C GLU A 126 1.15 0.70 -5.21
N ILE A 127 0.17 0.28 -4.40
CA ILE A 127 -0.04 -1.15 -4.06
C ILE A 127 -0.31 -1.98 -5.33
N ASN A 128 -1.14 -1.47 -6.25
CA ASN A 128 -1.45 -2.18 -7.50
C ASN A 128 -0.23 -2.32 -8.41
N THR A 129 0.53 -1.24 -8.60
CA THR A 129 1.72 -1.24 -9.45
C THR A 129 2.81 -2.15 -8.87
N MET A 130 3.04 -2.08 -7.56
CA MET A 130 3.94 -2.98 -6.85
C MET A 130 3.53 -4.45 -7.02
N GLY A 131 2.24 -4.76 -6.88
CA GLY A 131 1.70 -6.09 -7.17
C GLY A 131 1.97 -6.53 -8.61
N ALA A 132 1.67 -5.70 -9.61
CA ALA A 132 1.88 -6.06 -11.01
C ALA A 132 3.35 -6.33 -11.36
N LYS A 133 4.28 -5.59 -10.74
CA LYS A 133 5.73 -5.72 -10.98
C LYS A 133 6.43 -6.77 -10.12
N ALA A 134 5.88 -7.13 -8.95
CA ALA A 134 6.56 -7.99 -7.99
C ALA A 134 6.82 -9.42 -8.53
N ASN A 135 5.97 -9.99 -9.38
CA ASN A 135 6.19 -11.32 -9.98
C ASN A 135 6.73 -12.39 -8.98
N ASP A 136 6.24 -12.32 -7.73
CA ASP A 136 6.68 -13.13 -6.61
C ASP A 136 5.45 -13.46 -5.75
N ALA A 137 5.24 -14.74 -5.47
CA ALA A 137 4.02 -15.22 -4.81
C ALA A 137 3.88 -14.71 -3.37
N GLN A 138 4.98 -14.57 -2.62
CA GLN A 138 4.94 -14.08 -1.24
C GLN A 138 4.60 -12.59 -1.23
N ILE A 139 5.21 -11.80 -2.12
CA ILE A 139 4.86 -10.39 -2.26
C ILE A 139 3.41 -10.21 -2.73
N GLN A 140 2.88 -11.07 -3.62
CA GLN A 140 1.46 -11.02 -3.99
C GLN A 140 0.54 -11.19 -2.78
N GLN A 141 0.85 -12.12 -1.88
CA GLN A 141 0.05 -12.34 -0.67
C GLN A 141 0.04 -11.09 0.23
N LEU A 142 1.21 -10.46 0.42
CA LEU A 142 1.32 -9.21 1.17
C LEU A 142 0.55 -8.06 0.51
N VAL A 143 0.60 -7.97 -0.82
CA VAL A 143 -0.17 -7.01 -1.61
C VAL A 143 -1.68 -7.20 -1.43
N VAL A 144 -2.16 -8.43 -1.38
CA VAL A 144 -3.58 -8.71 -1.08
C VAL A 144 -3.95 -8.20 0.31
N GLY A 145 -3.12 -8.48 1.34
CA GLY A 145 -3.34 -7.95 2.69
C GLY A 145 -3.40 -6.42 2.75
N MET A 146 -2.51 -5.74 2.02
CA MET A 146 -2.56 -4.28 1.89
C MET A 146 -3.83 -3.77 1.22
N LYS A 147 -4.32 -4.47 0.18
CA LYS A 147 -5.57 -4.11 -0.51
C LYS A 147 -6.79 -4.28 0.38
N GLU A 148 -6.84 -5.33 1.19
CA GLU A 148 -7.93 -5.56 2.14
C GLU A 148 -8.03 -4.44 3.18
N GLU A 149 -6.90 -4.02 3.76
CA GLU A 149 -6.90 -2.91 4.71
C GLU A 149 -7.23 -1.57 4.03
N LEU A 150 -6.80 -1.37 2.79
CA LEU A 150 -7.16 -0.18 2.02
C LEU A 150 -8.66 -0.12 1.70
N GLU A 151 -9.29 -1.25 1.40
CA GLU A 151 -10.73 -1.28 1.12
C GLU A 151 -11.54 -0.89 2.37
N LYS A 152 -11.15 -1.40 3.54
CA LYS A 152 -11.73 -0.98 4.84
C LYS A 152 -11.59 0.53 5.05
N ILE A 153 -10.45 1.13 4.71
CA ILE A 153 -10.28 2.59 4.75
C ILE A 153 -11.31 3.29 3.86
N LYS A 154 -11.47 2.84 2.61
CA LYS A 154 -12.42 3.48 1.67
C LYS A 154 -13.86 3.37 2.16
N GLU A 155 -14.26 2.21 2.68
CA GLU A 155 -15.59 2.00 3.26
C GLU A 155 -15.85 2.98 4.41
N GLN A 156 -14.89 3.12 5.34
CA GLN A 156 -15.00 4.05 6.46
C GLN A 156 -15.07 5.52 6.00
N LEU A 157 -14.31 5.90 4.97
CA LEU A 157 -14.35 7.26 4.43
C LEU A 157 -15.68 7.57 3.72
N LEU A 158 -16.31 6.59 3.06
CA LEU A 158 -17.63 6.75 2.43
C LEU A 158 -18.76 6.92 3.43
N ASN A 159 -18.67 6.28 4.60
CA ASN A 159 -19.69 6.38 5.65
C ASN A 159 -19.73 7.74 6.36
N VAL A 160 -18.71 8.58 6.17
CA VAL A 160 -18.49 9.83 6.92
C VAL A 160 -18.66 11.08 6.03
N LEU A 161 -18.67 10.87 4.71
CA LEU A 161 -18.95 11.88 3.69
C LEU A 161 -20.45 12.16 3.56
#